data_AF-A0A497SAC5-F1
#
_entry.id   AF-A0A497SAC5-F1
#
_cell.length_a   1.000
_cell.length_b   1.000
_cell.length_c   1.000
_cell.angle_alpha   90.00
_cell.angle_beta   90.00
_cell.angle_gamma   90.00
#
_symmetry.space_group_name_H-M   'P 1'
#
loop_
_entity.id
_entity.type
_entity.pdbx_description
1 polymer ?
#
loop_
_entity_poly.entity_id
_entity_poly.type
_entity_poly.pdbx_seq_one_letter_code
_entity_poly.pdbx_strand_id
1 'polypeptide(L)'
;MENVTRGLIKSLFPGRDKWSHKGQNGKLLIVGGSLRYSGSPALAAMAAIRSGTDLTLVAAPKRAADIIACFKPDIITEPLSGNHLSKKDVSHVLELSEWADAVLVGGGLDRMPQTYEAIRGILKRIDRPCVLDAESLHAVSGDRGLLRKDFVLTPHEGEFRSLGGKGPSHNIGERLSEVNALSRKLKVTILLKGHADIISDGYRQAINRTGNEYMTKGGTGDVLAGICGSLLARGIDTFDAASASAWISGSAGDMAVKENGPGFFVSEMLDFIPKVIW
;
A
#
# COMPACT_ATOMS: atom_id res chain seq x y z
N MET A 1 -2.06 -20.24 11.95
CA MET A 1 -3.07 -19.27 11.48
C MET A 1 -3.37 -18.36 12.64
N GLU A 2 -3.08 -17.08 12.49
CA GLU A 2 -3.17 -16.11 13.56
C GLU A 2 -4.26 -15.08 13.24
N ASN A 3 -4.99 -14.62 14.27
CA ASN A 3 -5.79 -13.41 14.12
C ASN A 3 -4.84 -12.23 14.29
N VAL A 4 -4.98 -11.20 13.44
CA VAL A 4 -4.22 -9.97 13.68
C VAL A 4 -4.79 -9.30 14.93
N THR A 5 -3.92 -8.98 15.89
CA THR A 5 -4.34 -8.42 17.19
C THR A 5 -3.65 -7.11 17.50
N ARG A 6 -4.22 -6.37 18.46
CA ARG A 6 -3.60 -5.17 19.06
C ARG A 6 -2.22 -5.46 19.67
N GLY A 7 -1.94 -6.71 20.07
CA GLY A 7 -0.64 -7.11 20.59
C GLY A 7 0.47 -6.97 19.54
N LEU A 8 0.20 -7.39 18.30
CA LEU A 8 1.12 -7.21 17.17
C LEU A 8 1.40 -5.73 16.91
N ILE A 9 0.38 -4.88 16.95
CA ILE A 9 0.57 -3.44 16.73
C ILE A 9 1.48 -2.85 17.82
N LYS A 10 1.25 -3.19 19.09
CA LYS A 10 2.12 -2.71 20.17
C LYS A 10 3.57 -3.15 20.02
N SER A 11 3.83 -4.36 19.51
CA SER A 11 5.22 -4.82 19.29
C SER A 11 5.90 -4.15 18.10
N LEU A 12 5.14 -3.75 17.08
CA LEU A 12 5.67 -3.10 15.87
C LEU A 12 5.83 -1.58 16.01
N PHE A 13 5.28 -0.98 17.07
CA PHE A 13 5.37 0.45 17.36
C PHE A 13 6.00 0.70 18.74
N PRO A 14 7.27 0.31 18.94
CA PRO A 14 7.99 0.74 20.13
C PRO A 14 8.13 2.27 20.12
N GLY A 15 8.31 2.86 21.31
CA GLY A 15 8.65 4.27 21.41
C GLY A 15 9.93 4.57 20.61
N ARG A 16 9.96 5.72 19.93
CA ARG A 16 11.15 6.16 19.19
C ARG A 16 12.30 6.48 20.15
N ASP A 17 13.53 6.26 19.69
CA ASP A 17 14.71 6.75 20.39
C ASP A 17 14.63 8.29 20.49
N LYS A 18 14.88 8.83 21.69
CA LYS A 18 14.87 10.28 21.96
C LYS A 18 15.92 11.04 21.14
N TRP A 19 16.94 10.34 20.65
CA TRP A 19 18.02 10.89 19.83
C TRP A 19 17.84 10.61 18.33
N SER A 20 16.73 9.98 17.93
CA SER A 20 16.42 9.72 16.53
C SER A 20 16.25 11.04 15.75
N HIS A 21 16.75 11.08 14.52
CA HIS A 21 16.58 12.21 13.60
C HIS A 21 15.77 11.82 12.36
N LYS A 22 15.29 12.85 11.65
CA LYS A 22 14.47 12.70 10.43
C LYS A 22 15.13 11.75 9.43
N GLY A 23 14.38 10.77 8.95
CA GLY A 23 14.83 9.78 7.97
C GLY A 23 15.39 8.50 8.59
N GLN A 24 15.52 8.42 9.93
CA GLN A 24 15.84 7.16 10.61
C GLN A 24 14.60 6.30 10.91
N ASN A 25 13.40 6.88 10.85
CA ASN A 25 12.14 6.15 11.04
C ASN A 25 11.42 5.93 9.70
N GLY A 26 12.18 5.71 8.63
CA GLY A 26 11.70 5.37 7.31
C GLY A 26 11.46 6.56 6.39
N LYS A 27 11.79 6.34 5.11
CA LYS A 27 11.52 7.19 3.96
C LYS A 27 10.73 6.39 2.93
N LEU A 28 9.50 6.82 2.63
CA LEU A 28 8.64 6.15 1.66
C LEU A 28 8.59 6.96 0.35
N LEU A 29 8.88 6.29 -0.76
CA LEU A 29 8.56 6.80 -2.09
C LEU A 29 7.22 6.21 -2.55
N ILE A 30 6.31 7.05 -3.02
CA ILE A 30 5.04 6.66 -3.63
C ILE A 30 5.08 7.05 -5.10
N VAL A 31 4.97 6.06 -5.98
CA VAL A 31 4.87 6.25 -7.43
C VAL A 31 3.42 6.04 -7.84
N GLY A 32 2.71 7.14 -8.03
CA GLY A 32 1.26 7.10 -8.18
C GLY A 32 0.68 8.34 -8.85
N GLY A 33 -0.62 8.29 -9.09
CA GLY A 33 -1.38 9.39 -9.67
C GLY A 33 -1.34 9.50 -11.19
N SER A 34 -2.26 10.30 -11.71
CA SER A 34 -2.45 10.52 -13.15
C SER A 34 -3.25 11.80 -13.38
N LEU A 35 -3.54 12.11 -14.64
CA LEU A 35 -4.46 13.19 -15.00
C LEU A 35 -5.81 13.12 -14.24
N ARG A 36 -6.30 11.94 -13.88
CA ARG A 36 -7.60 11.78 -13.22
C ARG A 36 -7.49 11.59 -11.71
N TYR A 37 -6.47 10.89 -11.23
CA TYR A 37 -6.44 10.36 -9.87
C TYR A 37 -5.31 10.97 -9.02
N SER A 38 -5.36 12.28 -8.76
CA SER A 38 -4.39 12.93 -7.86
C SER A 38 -4.67 12.64 -6.37
N GLY A 39 -5.91 12.36 -5.99
CA GLY A 39 -6.27 12.13 -4.58
C GLY A 39 -5.75 10.81 -4.00
N SER A 40 -5.63 9.78 -4.82
CA SER A 40 -5.19 8.44 -4.39
C SER A 40 -3.77 8.43 -3.79
N PRO A 41 -2.72 8.89 -4.49
CA PRO A 41 -1.38 8.94 -3.89
C PRO A 41 -1.29 9.94 -2.72
N ALA A 42 -2.14 10.97 -2.68
CA ALA A 42 -2.22 11.87 -1.52
C ALA A 42 -2.76 11.18 -0.27
N LEU A 43 -3.84 10.37 -0.41
CA LEU A 43 -4.37 9.56 0.68
C LEU A 43 -3.33 8.57 1.21
N ALA A 44 -2.65 7.86 0.31
CA ALA A 44 -1.57 6.95 0.67
C ALA A 44 -0.44 7.68 1.41
N ALA A 45 -0.04 8.87 0.95
CA ALA A 45 1.01 9.65 1.58
C ALA A 45 0.65 10.11 2.99
N MET A 46 -0.56 10.64 3.17
CA MET A 46 -1.04 11.07 4.49
C MET A 46 -1.18 9.88 5.45
N ALA A 47 -1.67 8.74 4.96
CA ALA A 47 -1.76 7.52 5.75
C ALA A 47 -0.37 7.06 6.21
N ALA A 48 0.61 7.09 5.31
CA ALA A 48 1.99 6.71 5.62
C ALA A 48 2.64 7.60 6.69
N ILE A 49 2.39 8.92 6.64
CA ILE A 49 2.88 9.87 7.65
C ILE A 49 2.20 9.58 8.99
N ARG A 50 0.87 9.38 9.00
CA ARG A 50 0.11 9.02 10.20
C ARG A 50 0.52 7.67 10.81
N SER A 51 1.12 6.78 10.02
CA SER A 51 1.68 5.49 10.45
C SER A 51 3.15 5.54 10.87
N GLY A 52 3.74 6.74 10.94
CA GLY A 52 5.03 6.96 11.58
C GLY A 52 6.25 6.88 10.66
N THR A 53 6.08 7.04 9.34
CA THR A 53 7.20 7.37 8.43
C THR A 53 7.67 8.80 8.71
N ASP A 54 8.97 9.07 8.63
CA ASP A 54 9.49 10.44 8.80
C ASP A 54 9.32 11.29 7.54
N LEU A 55 9.54 10.71 6.37
CA LEU A 55 9.51 11.42 5.10
C LEU A 55 8.74 10.61 4.06
N THR A 56 7.78 11.26 3.40
CA THR A 56 7.04 10.68 2.29
C THR A 56 7.20 11.55 1.06
N LEU A 57 7.71 10.95 -0.01
CA LEU A 57 7.87 11.58 -1.32
C LEU A 57 6.89 10.95 -2.31
N VAL A 58 6.13 11.78 -3.01
CA VAL A 58 5.19 11.33 -4.04
C VAL A 58 5.72 11.72 -5.42
N ALA A 59 6.16 10.73 -6.19
CA ALA A 59 6.49 10.89 -7.60
C ALA A 59 5.25 10.64 -8.45
N ALA A 60 4.74 11.69 -9.11
CA ALA A 60 3.50 11.65 -9.87
C ALA A 60 3.60 12.47 -11.15
N PRO A 61 2.85 12.17 -12.23
CA PRO A 61 2.80 13.01 -13.42
C PRO A 61 2.52 14.47 -13.04
N LYS A 62 3.22 15.43 -13.67
CA LYS A 62 3.34 16.81 -13.19
C LYS A 62 2.04 17.43 -12.66
N ARG A 63 0.95 17.35 -13.41
CA ARG A 63 -0.34 17.91 -12.97
C ARG A 63 -0.83 17.28 -11.66
N ALA A 64 -0.68 15.97 -11.50
CA ALA A 64 -1.05 15.28 -10.28
C ALA A 64 -0.14 15.72 -9.12
N ALA A 65 1.18 15.75 -9.31
CA ALA A 65 2.13 16.22 -8.30
C ALA A 65 1.80 17.64 -7.82
N ASP A 66 1.55 18.58 -8.75
CA ASP A 66 1.22 19.96 -8.44
C ASP A 66 -0.09 20.07 -7.61
N ILE A 67 -1.10 19.23 -7.91
CA ILE A 67 -2.34 19.18 -7.11
C ILE A 67 -2.09 18.54 -5.74
N ILE A 68 -1.26 17.50 -5.68
CA ILE A 68 -0.99 16.76 -4.45
C ILE A 68 -0.31 17.65 -3.42
N ALA A 69 0.61 18.51 -3.87
CA ALA A 69 1.31 19.49 -3.04
C ALA A 69 0.35 20.45 -2.30
N CYS A 70 -0.87 20.63 -2.80
CA CYS A 70 -1.88 21.49 -2.19
C CYS A 70 -2.73 20.79 -1.11
N PHE A 71 -2.70 19.45 -0.99
CA PHE A 71 -3.51 18.75 0.02
C PHE A 71 -2.95 18.91 1.43
N LYS A 72 -1.63 18.74 1.61
CA LYS A 72 -0.93 18.91 2.89
C LYS A 72 0.53 19.34 2.65
N PRO A 73 1.04 20.34 3.40
CA PRO A 73 2.43 20.78 3.27
C PRO A 73 3.45 19.75 3.75
N ASP A 74 3.02 18.75 4.53
CA ASP A 74 3.85 17.64 5.02
C ASP A 74 4.24 16.64 3.92
N ILE A 75 3.60 16.70 2.76
CA ILE A 75 3.86 15.80 1.63
C ILE A 75 4.88 16.45 0.70
N ILE A 76 5.98 15.75 0.42
CA ILE A 76 6.93 16.15 -0.61
C ILE A 76 6.45 15.58 -1.95
N THR A 77 6.44 16.39 -3.00
CA THR A 77 6.02 15.95 -4.34
C THR A 77 7.12 16.13 -5.35
N GLU A 78 7.34 15.12 -6.18
CA GLU A 78 8.27 15.15 -7.30
C GLU A 78 7.49 15.05 -8.62
N PRO A 79 7.46 16.12 -9.43
CA PRO A 79 6.72 16.13 -10.69
C PRO A 79 7.45 15.31 -11.76
N LEU A 80 6.81 14.23 -12.22
CA LEU A 80 7.24 13.42 -13.37
C LEU A 80 6.75 14.03 -14.69
N SER A 81 7.28 13.54 -15.81
CA SER A 81 6.97 14.07 -17.13
C SER A 81 5.52 13.75 -17.58
N GLY A 82 4.92 14.67 -18.33
CA GLY A 82 3.63 14.47 -18.98
C GLY A 82 2.43 14.31 -18.04
N ASN A 83 1.38 13.66 -18.56
CA ASN A 83 0.09 13.46 -17.88
C ASN A 83 -0.05 12.05 -17.27
N HIS A 84 0.89 11.17 -17.60
CA HIS A 84 0.86 9.73 -17.31
C HIS A 84 2.30 9.28 -17.05
N LEU A 85 2.46 8.27 -16.19
CA LEU A 85 3.77 7.65 -15.99
C LEU A 85 4.24 6.99 -17.28
N SER A 86 5.49 7.22 -17.68
CA SER A 86 6.01 6.73 -18.95
C SER A 86 7.42 6.15 -18.81
N LYS A 87 7.90 5.48 -19.87
CA LYS A 87 9.28 4.96 -19.93
C LYS A 87 10.35 6.02 -19.65
N LYS A 88 10.08 7.29 -19.96
CA LYS A 88 11.02 8.40 -19.74
C LYS A 88 11.25 8.68 -18.27
N ASP A 89 10.27 8.40 -17.43
CA ASP A 89 10.30 8.67 -15.99
C ASP A 89 11.01 7.57 -15.21
N VAL A 90 11.26 6.41 -15.83
CA VAL A 90 11.73 5.23 -15.09
C VAL A 90 13.11 5.45 -14.47
N SER A 91 14.05 6.06 -15.19
CA SER A 91 15.37 6.34 -14.62
C SER A 91 15.28 7.29 -13.43
N HIS A 92 14.47 8.35 -13.55
CA HIS A 92 14.24 9.30 -12.46
C HIS A 92 13.62 8.63 -11.24
N VAL A 93 12.58 7.80 -11.44
CA VAL A 93 11.95 7.05 -10.34
C VAL A 93 12.95 6.11 -9.65
N LEU A 94 13.86 5.49 -10.40
CA LEU A 94 14.90 4.63 -9.83
C LEU A 94 15.90 5.45 -8.98
N GLU A 95 16.33 6.62 -9.46
CA GLU A 95 17.18 7.54 -8.69
C GLU A 95 16.49 7.97 -7.38
N LEU A 96 15.20 8.32 -7.44
CA LEU A 96 14.42 8.63 -6.23
C LEU A 96 14.30 7.43 -5.28
N SER A 97 14.24 6.21 -5.83
CA SER A 97 14.14 4.99 -5.01
C SER A 97 15.41 4.70 -4.21
N GLU A 98 16.58 5.21 -4.64
CA GLU A 98 17.83 5.09 -3.88
C GLU A 98 17.78 5.88 -2.56
N TRP A 99 17.04 6.99 -2.54
CA TRP A 99 16.78 7.78 -1.34
C TRP A 99 15.80 7.09 -0.39
N ALA A 100 14.88 6.26 -0.89
CA ALA A 100 13.81 5.65 -0.11
C ALA A 100 14.24 4.34 0.57
N ASP A 101 13.57 4.00 1.67
CA ASP A 101 13.73 2.72 2.37
C ASP A 101 12.73 1.67 1.86
N ALA A 102 11.56 2.11 1.39
CA ALA A 102 10.58 1.29 0.68
C ALA A 102 9.82 2.11 -0.38
N VAL A 103 9.15 1.41 -1.30
CA VAL A 103 8.41 2.04 -2.40
C VAL A 103 6.98 1.50 -2.48
N LEU A 104 5.99 2.38 -2.60
CA LEU A 104 4.63 2.03 -3.00
C LEU A 104 4.48 2.36 -4.49
N VAL A 105 4.21 1.36 -5.31
CA VAL A 105 3.89 1.55 -6.74
C VAL A 105 2.42 1.24 -6.93
N GLY A 106 1.65 2.22 -7.39
CA GLY A 106 0.22 2.10 -7.51
C GLY A 106 -0.50 3.37 -7.05
N GLY A 107 -1.80 3.24 -6.81
CA GLY A 107 -2.63 4.37 -6.37
C GLY A 107 -2.80 5.42 -7.47
N GLY A 108 -3.86 5.28 -8.27
CA GLY A 108 -4.26 6.32 -9.23
C GLY A 108 -3.39 6.43 -10.48
N LEU A 109 -2.46 5.50 -10.70
CA LEU A 109 -1.87 5.29 -12.03
C LEU A 109 -2.98 4.89 -13.00
N ASP A 110 -2.81 5.18 -14.28
CA ASP A 110 -3.81 4.87 -15.28
C ASP A 110 -3.49 3.59 -16.04
N ARG A 111 -4.45 3.18 -16.88
CA ARG A 111 -4.43 1.90 -17.60
C ARG A 111 -3.93 2.07 -19.03
N MET A 112 -2.88 2.85 -19.20
CA MET A 112 -2.26 3.09 -20.50
C MET A 112 -1.12 2.08 -20.73
N PRO A 113 -0.93 1.58 -21.97
CA PRO A 113 0.17 0.67 -22.28
C PRO A 113 1.54 1.21 -21.83
N GLN A 114 1.80 2.50 -22.05
CA GLN A 114 3.04 3.17 -21.67
C GLN A 114 3.25 3.19 -20.15
N THR A 115 2.17 3.34 -19.37
CA THR A 115 2.20 3.28 -17.90
C THR A 115 2.57 1.89 -17.42
N TYR A 116 1.98 0.83 -18.00
CA TYR A 116 2.36 -0.54 -17.66
C TYR A 116 3.80 -0.86 -18.04
N GLU A 117 4.28 -0.40 -19.20
CA GLU A 117 5.68 -0.56 -19.55
C GLU A 117 6.62 0.17 -18.58
N ALA A 118 6.25 1.37 -18.13
CA ALA A 118 7.01 2.13 -17.14
C ALA A 118 7.06 1.39 -15.78
N ILE A 119 5.91 0.93 -15.28
CA ILE A 119 5.81 0.14 -14.05
C ILE A 119 6.72 -1.09 -14.15
N ARG A 120 6.63 -1.87 -15.23
CA ARG A 120 7.51 -3.04 -15.41
C ARG A 120 8.99 -2.66 -15.47
N GLY A 121 9.31 -1.53 -16.12
CA GLY A 121 10.66 -1.00 -16.18
C GLY A 121 11.24 -0.59 -14.82
N ILE A 122 10.38 -0.08 -13.92
CA ILE A 122 10.71 0.22 -12.52
C ILE A 122 10.91 -1.09 -11.76
N LEU A 123 9.90 -1.96 -11.75
CA LEU A 123 9.91 -3.20 -10.97
C LEU A 123 11.01 -4.19 -11.37
N LYS A 124 11.50 -4.13 -12.61
CA LYS A 124 12.65 -4.92 -13.06
C LYS A 124 13.97 -4.50 -12.41
N ARG A 125 14.10 -3.23 -12.00
CA ARG A 125 15.39 -2.62 -11.60
C ARG A 125 15.42 -2.08 -10.17
N ILE A 126 14.26 -1.83 -9.57
CA ILE A 126 14.15 -1.40 -8.18
C ILE A 126 14.84 -2.42 -7.26
N ASP A 127 15.45 -1.98 -6.17
CA ASP A 127 16.16 -2.83 -5.20
C ASP A 127 15.61 -2.68 -3.77
N ARG A 128 14.42 -2.08 -3.65
CA ARG A 128 13.74 -1.79 -2.38
C ARG A 128 12.52 -2.69 -2.17
N PRO A 129 12.16 -2.97 -0.90
CA PRO A 129 10.86 -3.54 -0.57
C PRO A 129 9.73 -2.71 -1.19
N CYS A 130 8.74 -3.38 -1.77
CA CYS A 130 7.67 -2.69 -2.49
C CYS A 130 6.27 -3.11 -2.03
N VAL A 131 5.36 -2.14 -1.94
CA VAL A 131 3.92 -2.40 -1.96
C VAL A 131 3.43 -2.20 -3.39
N LEU A 132 2.74 -3.20 -3.93
CA LEU A 132 2.09 -3.15 -5.23
C LEU A 132 0.57 -3.11 -5.02
N ASP A 133 -0.04 -1.98 -5.36
CA ASP A 133 -1.50 -1.80 -5.33
C ASP A 133 -2.04 -1.40 -6.70
N ALA A 134 -3.32 -1.69 -6.93
CA ALA A 134 -4.10 -1.26 -8.08
C ALA A 134 -3.44 -1.58 -9.45
N GLU A 135 -3.19 -0.57 -10.28
CA GLU A 135 -2.65 -0.72 -11.64
C GLU A 135 -1.27 -1.40 -11.70
N SER A 136 -0.48 -1.35 -10.62
CA SER A 136 0.77 -2.10 -10.56
C SER A 136 0.54 -3.61 -10.55
N LEU A 137 -0.53 -4.08 -9.89
CA LEU A 137 -0.96 -5.48 -9.87
C LEU A 137 -1.39 -5.94 -11.26
N HIS A 138 -2.11 -5.10 -11.99
CA HIS A 138 -2.45 -5.35 -13.38
C HIS A 138 -1.20 -5.38 -14.27
N ALA A 139 -0.23 -4.48 -14.07
CA ALA A 139 1.00 -4.47 -14.85
C ALA A 139 1.80 -5.78 -14.70
N VAL A 140 1.94 -6.31 -13.47
CA VAL A 140 2.65 -7.58 -13.18
C VAL A 140 1.82 -8.82 -13.46
N SER A 141 0.50 -8.73 -13.56
CA SER A 141 -0.34 -9.88 -13.91
C SER A 141 0.04 -10.51 -15.26
N GLY A 142 0.52 -9.69 -16.21
CA GLY A 142 1.04 -10.11 -17.51
C GLY A 142 2.52 -10.51 -17.52
N ASP A 143 3.28 -10.24 -16.46
CA ASP A 143 4.69 -10.66 -16.30
C ASP A 143 5.03 -10.86 -14.81
N ARG A 144 4.69 -12.04 -14.31
CA ARG A 144 4.84 -12.39 -12.89
C ARG A 144 6.31 -12.67 -12.52
N GLY A 145 7.22 -12.73 -13.49
CA GLY A 145 8.66 -12.88 -13.26
C GLY A 145 9.30 -11.65 -12.61
N LEU A 146 8.58 -10.52 -12.58
CA LEU A 146 9.00 -9.28 -11.93
C LEU A 146 8.82 -9.30 -10.40
N LEU A 147 8.07 -10.27 -9.88
CA LEU A 147 7.74 -10.38 -8.46
C LEU A 147 8.88 -11.01 -7.64
N ARG A 148 8.98 -10.60 -6.37
CA ARG A 148 10.08 -10.97 -5.46
C ARG A 148 9.65 -10.91 -4.00
N LYS A 149 10.41 -11.59 -3.13
CA LYS A 149 10.05 -11.89 -1.73
C LYS A 149 9.78 -10.68 -0.83
N ASP A 150 10.37 -9.55 -1.18
CA ASP A 150 10.29 -8.27 -0.50
C ASP A 150 9.09 -7.43 -0.99
N PHE A 151 8.22 -8.00 -1.83
CA PHE A 151 7.01 -7.34 -2.29
C PHE A 151 5.78 -7.78 -1.50
N VAL A 152 4.93 -6.81 -1.17
CA VAL A 152 3.57 -6.99 -0.66
C VAL A 152 2.59 -6.61 -1.77
N LEU A 153 1.69 -7.52 -2.12
CA LEU A 153 0.62 -7.28 -3.09
C LEU A 153 -0.67 -7.09 -2.30
N THR A 154 -1.44 -6.04 -2.61
CA THR A 154 -2.70 -5.71 -1.92
C THR A 154 -3.94 -5.88 -2.81
N PRO A 155 -4.15 -7.03 -3.48
CA PRO A 155 -5.24 -7.17 -4.44
C PRO A 155 -6.62 -7.17 -3.78
N HIS A 156 -7.61 -6.59 -4.45
CA HIS A 156 -9.01 -7.01 -4.27
C HIS A 156 -9.28 -8.30 -5.09
N GLU A 157 -10.48 -8.88 -4.99
CA GLU A 157 -10.78 -10.19 -5.60
C GLU A 157 -10.54 -10.26 -7.13
N GLY A 158 -10.80 -9.16 -7.86
CA GLY A 158 -10.59 -9.10 -9.30
C GLY A 158 -9.11 -9.04 -9.70
N GLU A 159 -8.32 -8.27 -8.96
CA GLU A 159 -6.86 -8.22 -9.11
C GLU A 159 -6.23 -9.56 -8.75
N PHE A 160 -6.72 -10.21 -7.69
CA PHE A 160 -6.25 -11.53 -7.26
C PHE A 160 -6.46 -12.60 -8.35
N ARG A 161 -7.62 -12.59 -9.01
CA ARG A 161 -7.87 -13.45 -10.18
C ARG A 161 -6.90 -13.15 -11.32
N SER A 162 -6.61 -11.88 -11.58
CA SER A 162 -5.66 -11.46 -12.63
C SER A 162 -4.23 -11.97 -12.33
N LEU A 163 -3.84 -12.00 -11.06
CA LEU A 163 -2.57 -12.57 -10.58
C LEU A 163 -2.50 -14.10 -10.67
N GLY A 164 -3.61 -14.76 -11.04
CA GLY A 164 -3.69 -16.21 -11.21
C GLY A 164 -4.28 -16.95 -10.01
N GLY A 165 -4.90 -16.24 -9.08
CA GLY A 165 -5.74 -16.82 -8.05
C GLY A 165 -7.01 -17.42 -8.65
N LYS A 166 -7.49 -18.53 -8.05
CA LYS A 166 -8.87 -18.96 -8.27
C LYS A 166 -9.77 -17.95 -7.54
N GLY A 167 -10.96 -17.69 -8.08
CA GLY A 167 -11.85 -16.67 -7.51
C GLY A 167 -12.17 -17.03 -6.06
N PRO A 168 -11.92 -16.13 -5.09
CA PRO A 168 -11.91 -16.55 -3.70
C PRO A 168 -13.31 -16.97 -3.26
N SER A 169 -13.41 -18.19 -2.74
CA SER A 169 -14.64 -18.76 -2.19
C SER A 169 -15.24 -17.89 -1.07
N HIS A 170 -16.52 -18.08 -0.75
CA HIS A 170 -17.10 -17.51 0.47
C HIS A 170 -16.62 -18.28 1.74
N ASN A 171 -16.05 -19.48 1.56
CA ASN A 171 -15.46 -20.24 2.65
C ASN A 171 -14.06 -19.70 3.01
N ILE A 172 -13.90 -19.27 4.26
CA ILE A 172 -12.64 -18.67 4.75
C ILE A 172 -11.43 -19.63 4.63
N GLY A 173 -11.64 -20.93 4.87
CA GLY A 173 -10.57 -21.94 4.81
C GLY A 173 -10.07 -22.19 3.38
N GLU A 174 -10.99 -22.16 2.41
CA GLU A 174 -10.64 -22.22 0.98
C GLU A 174 -9.89 -20.96 0.55
N ARG A 175 -10.38 -19.77 0.92
CA ARG A 175 -9.68 -18.49 0.64
C ARG A 175 -8.25 -18.50 1.19
N LEU A 176 -8.07 -18.92 2.44
CA LEU A 176 -6.75 -19.05 3.08
C LEU A 176 -5.82 -19.96 2.29
N SER A 177 -6.32 -21.14 1.91
CA SER A 177 -5.57 -22.12 1.14
C SER A 177 -5.16 -21.58 -0.24
N GLU A 178 -6.07 -20.89 -0.93
CA GLU A 178 -5.82 -20.28 -2.24
C GLU A 178 -4.82 -19.13 -2.18
N VAL A 179 -4.97 -18.21 -1.23
CA VAL A 179 -4.06 -17.08 -1.04
C VAL A 179 -2.67 -17.60 -0.68
N ASN A 180 -2.56 -18.59 0.22
CA ASN A 180 -1.28 -19.20 0.56
C ASN A 180 -0.62 -19.92 -0.62
N ALA A 181 -1.39 -20.70 -1.40
CA ALA A 181 -0.87 -21.37 -2.57
C ALA A 181 -0.33 -20.36 -3.62
N LEU A 182 -1.07 -19.28 -3.88
CA LEU A 182 -0.63 -18.26 -4.84
C LEU A 182 0.58 -17.48 -4.31
N SER A 183 0.54 -17.05 -3.06
CA SER A 183 1.65 -16.34 -2.40
C SER A 183 2.94 -17.17 -2.46
N ARG A 184 2.87 -18.47 -2.12
CA ARG A 184 4.01 -19.39 -2.20
C ARG A 184 4.51 -19.58 -3.62
N LYS A 185 3.59 -19.68 -4.60
CA LYS A 185 3.94 -19.82 -6.03
C LYS A 185 4.65 -18.57 -6.57
N LEU A 186 4.17 -17.39 -6.20
CA LEU A 186 4.73 -16.10 -6.63
C LEU A 186 5.91 -15.65 -5.79
N LYS A 187 6.14 -16.29 -4.62
CA LYS A 187 7.17 -15.92 -3.64
C LYS A 187 7.04 -14.46 -3.19
N VAL A 188 5.83 -14.06 -2.82
CA VAL A 188 5.50 -12.71 -2.36
C VAL A 188 4.53 -12.76 -1.19
N THR A 189 4.41 -11.68 -0.42
CA THR A 189 3.31 -11.55 0.53
C THR A 189 2.07 -11.03 -0.18
N ILE A 190 0.92 -11.66 0.06
CA ILE A 190 -0.38 -11.24 -0.47
C ILE A 190 -1.27 -10.84 0.71
N LEU A 191 -1.83 -9.64 0.64
CA LEU A 191 -2.94 -9.15 1.44
C LEU A 191 -4.17 -9.08 0.53
N LEU A 192 -4.98 -10.13 0.55
CA LEU A 192 -6.23 -10.18 -0.21
C LEU A 192 -7.31 -9.40 0.55
N LYS A 193 -7.67 -8.22 0.02
CA LYS A 193 -8.71 -7.34 0.55
C LYS A 193 -10.09 -7.99 0.41
N GLY A 194 -10.92 -7.93 1.44
CA GLY A 194 -12.28 -8.47 1.41
C GLY A 194 -13.10 -8.18 2.66
N HIS A 195 -14.19 -8.93 2.88
CA HIS A 195 -14.97 -8.82 4.12
C HIS A 195 -14.13 -9.19 5.35
N ALA A 196 -13.29 -10.21 5.21
CA ALA A 196 -12.16 -10.48 6.08
C ALA A 196 -10.92 -10.51 5.19
N ASP A 197 -9.91 -9.70 5.53
CA ASP A 197 -8.67 -9.70 4.76
C ASP A 197 -7.86 -10.95 5.10
N ILE A 198 -7.30 -11.55 4.06
CA ILE A 198 -6.45 -12.73 4.17
C ILE A 198 -5.02 -12.34 3.85
N ILE A 199 -4.10 -12.62 4.78
CA ILE A 199 -2.68 -12.31 4.62
C ILE A 199 -1.89 -13.62 4.58
N SER A 200 -0.97 -13.73 3.63
CA SER A 200 -0.06 -14.88 3.53
C SER A 200 1.26 -14.52 2.87
N ASP A 201 2.37 -15.02 3.40
CA ASP A 201 3.70 -14.99 2.76
C ASP A 201 4.08 -16.36 2.15
N GLY A 202 3.13 -17.29 2.11
CA GLY A 202 3.31 -18.66 1.63
C GLY A 202 3.69 -19.64 2.73
N TYR A 203 4.02 -19.14 3.93
CA TYR A 203 4.41 -19.94 5.10
C TYR A 203 3.56 -19.59 6.32
N ARG A 204 3.46 -18.29 6.65
CA ARG A 204 2.57 -17.71 7.64
C ARG A 204 1.24 -17.31 7.01
N GLN A 205 0.19 -17.33 7.81
CA GLN A 205 -1.16 -16.92 7.40
C GLN A 205 -1.85 -16.19 8.55
N ALA A 206 -2.50 -15.07 8.22
CA ALA A 206 -3.32 -14.31 9.15
C ALA A 206 -4.68 -13.91 8.56
N ILE A 207 -5.65 -13.69 9.45
CA ILE A 207 -6.95 -13.14 9.10
C ILE A 207 -7.16 -11.83 9.86
N ASN A 208 -7.55 -10.79 9.13
CA ASN A 208 -8.06 -9.56 9.70
C ASN A 208 -9.60 -9.52 9.59
N ARG A 209 -10.26 -9.14 10.68
CA ARG A 209 -11.74 -8.99 10.74
C ARG A 209 -12.17 -7.59 11.19
N THR A 210 -11.24 -6.67 11.41
CA THR A 210 -11.58 -5.27 11.68
C THR A 210 -12.02 -4.60 10.38
N GLY A 211 -12.80 -3.53 10.51
CA GLY A 211 -13.40 -2.85 9.38
C GLY A 211 -14.89 -3.17 9.27
N ASN A 212 -15.55 -2.42 8.40
CA ASN A 212 -16.99 -2.43 8.24
C ASN A 212 -17.40 -2.27 6.77
N GLU A 213 -18.65 -2.58 6.48
CA GLU A 213 -19.25 -2.54 5.14
C GLU A 213 -19.18 -1.16 4.47
N TYR A 214 -19.10 -0.08 5.25
CA TYR A 214 -19.03 1.29 4.75
C TYR A 214 -17.61 1.69 4.30
N MET A 215 -16.62 0.81 4.46
CA MET A 215 -15.28 0.97 3.90
C MET A 215 -15.18 0.58 2.42
N THR A 216 -16.29 0.19 1.78
CA THR A 216 -16.40 -0.07 0.32
C THR A 216 -16.29 1.20 -0.55
N LYS A 217 -15.73 2.29 0.00
CA LYS A 217 -15.52 3.58 -0.67
C LYS A 217 -14.19 3.63 -1.40
N GLY A 218 -14.16 4.33 -2.54
CA GLY A 218 -12.91 4.62 -3.24
C GLY A 218 -11.93 5.38 -2.33
N GLY A 219 -10.70 4.89 -2.23
CA GLY A 219 -9.64 5.47 -1.41
C GLY A 219 -9.22 4.64 -0.19
N THR A 220 -10.06 3.72 0.31
CA THR A 220 -9.70 2.92 1.50
C THR A 220 -8.52 1.97 1.23
N GLY A 221 -8.41 1.47 -0.01
CA GLY A 221 -7.23 0.74 -0.49
C GLY A 221 -5.96 1.59 -0.49
N ASP A 222 -6.05 2.87 -0.88
CA ASP A 222 -4.91 3.80 -0.89
C ASP A 222 -4.39 4.04 0.53
N VAL A 223 -5.31 4.21 1.50
CA VAL A 223 -4.97 4.33 2.93
C VAL A 223 -4.24 3.08 3.41
N LEU A 224 -4.78 1.88 3.13
CA LEU A 224 -4.15 0.61 3.50
C LEU A 224 -2.76 0.47 2.88
N ALA A 225 -2.60 0.76 1.59
CA ALA A 225 -1.33 0.67 0.88
C ALA A 225 -0.30 1.67 1.44
N GLY A 226 -0.73 2.89 1.81
CA GLY A 226 0.11 3.89 2.48
C GLY A 226 0.58 3.44 3.86
N ILE A 227 -0.31 2.86 4.68
CA ILE A 227 0.06 2.28 5.98
C ILE A 227 1.08 1.15 5.78
N CYS A 228 0.83 0.24 4.83
CA CYS A 228 1.72 -0.88 4.53
C CYS A 228 3.11 -0.39 4.09
N GLY A 229 3.16 0.59 3.17
CA GLY A 229 4.40 1.20 2.70
C GLY A 229 5.19 1.87 3.83
N SER A 230 4.50 2.53 4.77
CA SER A 230 5.13 3.11 5.95
C SER A 230 5.83 2.06 6.82
N LEU A 231 5.16 0.93 7.07
CA LEU A 231 5.71 -0.14 7.88
C LEU A 231 6.94 -0.78 7.20
N LEU A 232 6.88 -1.00 5.88
CA LEU A 232 8.04 -1.47 5.12
C LEU A 232 9.20 -0.47 5.16
N ALA A 233 8.93 0.83 5.00
CA ALA A 233 9.96 1.87 5.06
C ALA A 233 10.63 1.94 6.43
N ARG A 234 9.93 1.53 7.49
CA ARG A 234 10.44 1.41 8.86
C ARG A 234 11.20 0.10 9.13
N GLY A 235 11.37 -0.75 8.12
CA GLY A 235 12.11 -2.02 8.22
C GLY A 235 11.30 -3.19 8.79
N ILE A 236 9.97 -3.08 8.87
CA ILE A 236 9.11 -4.20 9.27
C ILE A 236 9.01 -5.19 8.10
N ASP A 237 9.03 -6.49 8.38
CA ASP A 237 8.96 -7.51 7.33
C ASP A 237 7.60 -7.53 6.63
N THR A 238 7.55 -8.11 5.43
CA THR A 238 6.40 -8.02 4.53
C THR A 238 5.12 -8.60 5.11
N PHE A 239 5.18 -9.70 5.87
CA PHE A 239 4.00 -10.33 6.46
C PHE A 239 3.43 -9.50 7.62
N ASP A 240 4.30 -9.03 8.50
CA ASP A 240 3.91 -8.22 9.67
C ASP A 240 3.40 -6.85 9.22
N ALA A 241 4.06 -6.24 8.22
CA ALA A 241 3.61 -4.98 7.61
C ALA A 241 2.22 -5.13 6.96
N ALA A 242 2.01 -6.20 6.18
CA ALA A 242 0.70 -6.49 5.59
C ALA A 242 -0.36 -6.70 6.68
N SER A 243 -0.10 -7.57 7.65
CA SER A 243 -1.02 -7.91 8.73
C SER A 243 -1.41 -6.67 9.54
N ALA A 244 -0.43 -5.90 10.00
CA ALA A 244 -0.66 -4.69 10.76
C ALA A 244 -1.39 -3.61 9.95
N SER A 245 -1.06 -3.45 8.66
CA SER A 245 -1.74 -2.46 7.81
C SER A 245 -3.24 -2.75 7.63
N ALA A 246 -3.62 -4.01 7.45
CA ALA A 246 -5.02 -4.43 7.38
C ALA A 246 -5.76 -4.09 8.68
N TRP A 247 -5.17 -4.44 9.83
CA TRP A 247 -5.79 -4.21 11.13
C TRP A 247 -5.88 -2.72 11.49
N ILE A 248 -4.84 -1.94 11.21
CA ILE A 248 -4.84 -0.49 11.47
C ILE A 248 -5.89 0.20 10.58
N SER A 249 -5.92 -0.12 9.29
CA SER A 249 -6.89 0.46 8.35
C SER A 249 -8.34 0.11 8.72
N GLY A 250 -8.61 -1.17 9.00
CA GLY A 250 -9.94 -1.63 9.42
C GLY A 250 -10.39 -0.98 10.73
N SER A 251 -9.52 -0.97 11.75
CA SER A 251 -9.83 -0.33 13.03
C SER A 251 -10.07 1.18 12.90
N ALA A 252 -9.28 1.87 12.06
CA ALA A 252 -9.50 3.29 11.78
C ALA A 252 -10.84 3.54 11.07
N GLY A 253 -11.23 2.64 10.16
CA GLY A 253 -12.54 2.66 9.51
C GLY A 253 -13.70 2.40 10.49
N ASP A 254 -13.53 1.49 11.45
CA ASP A 254 -14.52 1.23 12.50
C ASP A 254 -14.72 2.43 13.42
N MET A 255 -13.63 3.13 13.76
CA MET A 255 -13.72 4.37 14.51
C MET A 255 -14.36 5.50 13.70
N ALA A 256 -14.02 5.62 12.41
CA ALA A 256 -14.57 6.66 11.53
C ALA A 256 -16.08 6.51 11.33
N VAL A 257 -16.58 5.30 11.07
CA VAL A 257 -18.02 5.08 10.94
C VAL A 257 -18.76 5.31 12.26
N LYS A 258 -18.15 4.97 13.39
CA LYS A 258 -18.74 5.19 14.70
C LYS A 258 -18.88 6.68 15.02
N GLU A 259 -17.90 7.50 14.65
CA GLU A 259 -17.90 8.94 14.89
C GLU A 259 -18.78 9.71 13.89
N ASN A 260 -18.61 9.43 12.60
CA ASN A 260 -19.16 10.25 11.51
C ASN A 260 -20.33 9.58 10.78
N GLY A 261 -20.70 8.37 11.19
CA GLY A 261 -21.73 7.55 10.55
C GLY A 261 -21.30 6.95 9.20
N PRO A 262 -22.21 6.23 8.51
CA PRO A 262 -21.98 5.60 7.21
C PRO A 262 -21.47 6.55 6.11
N GLY A 263 -21.71 7.85 6.26
CA GLY A 263 -21.36 8.90 5.32
C GLY A 263 -19.88 9.31 5.31
N PHE A 264 -19.07 8.82 6.25
CA PHE A 264 -17.69 9.30 6.48
C PHE A 264 -16.84 9.38 5.19
N PHE A 265 -16.03 10.42 5.06
CA PHE A 265 -15.06 10.53 3.98
C PHE A 265 -13.83 9.69 4.30
N VAL A 266 -13.22 9.05 3.30
CA VAL A 266 -11.99 8.26 3.52
C VAL A 266 -10.88 9.10 4.15
N SER A 267 -10.80 10.40 3.86
CA SER A 267 -9.86 11.32 4.50
C SER A 267 -10.04 11.42 6.01
N GLU A 268 -11.25 11.21 6.53
CA GLU A 268 -11.53 11.23 7.97
C GLU A 268 -10.96 10.00 8.67
N MET A 269 -10.77 8.86 7.97
CA MET A 269 -10.08 7.69 8.54
C MET A 269 -8.65 8.02 8.96
N LEU A 270 -7.99 8.96 8.27
CA LEU A 270 -6.59 9.34 8.51
C LEU A 270 -6.38 9.85 9.94
N ASP A 271 -7.39 10.48 10.54
CA ASP A 271 -7.32 11.02 11.90
C ASP A 271 -7.49 9.95 12.99
N PHE A 272 -7.98 8.77 12.62
CA PHE A 272 -8.09 7.63 13.52
C PHE A 272 -6.87 6.71 13.49
N ILE A 273 -6.04 6.76 12.43
CA ILE A 273 -4.80 5.97 12.34
C ILE A 273 -3.91 6.16 13.59
N PRO A 274 -3.59 7.39 14.06
CA PRO A 274 -2.77 7.55 15.26
C PRO A 274 -3.45 7.01 16.53
N LYS A 275 -4.77 7.14 16.66
CA LYS A 275 -5.54 6.68 17.83
C LYS A 275 -5.59 5.15 17.93
N VAL A 276 -5.45 4.47 16.80
CA VAL A 276 -5.38 3.02 16.71
C VAL A 276 -3.99 2.51 17.09
N ILE A 277 -2.96 3.27 16.73
CA ILE A 277 -1.55 2.90 16.94
C ILE A 277 -1.06 3.23 18.36
N TRP A 278 -1.31 4.45 18.83
CA TRP A 278 -0.78 5.02 20.07
C TRP A 278 -1.87 5.16 21.13
#